data_AF-A0A402AE32-F1
#
_entry.id   AF-A0A402AE32-F1
#
_cell.length_a   1.000
_cell.length_b   1.000
_cell.length_c   1.000
_cell.angle_alpha   90.00
_cell.angle_beta   90.00
_cell.angle_gamma   90.00
#
_symmetry.space_group_name_H-M   'P 1'
#
loop_
_entity.id
_entity.type
_entity.pdbx_description
1 polymer ?
#
loop_
_entity_poly.entity_id
_entity_poly.type
_entity_poly.pdbx_seq_one_letter_code
_entity_poly.pdbx_strand_id
1 'polypeptide(L)'
;MQEQPSIELYVNLSDEVLNTQAEQTLAAIDLNSVANYTLQAASITQPAMLTLLITDDAGIHEMNKQYRDQDKATDVLSFPLLEQPIVEAPADQLWTPQVEEGEQQQRLIRFL
;
A
#
# COMPACT_ATOMS: atom_id res chain seq x y z
N MET A 1 -20.07 -9.25 -15.63
CA MET A 1 -19.13 -8.11 -15.74
C MET A 1 -18.12 -8.27 -14.63
N GLN A 2 -16.83 -8.34 -14.92
CA GLN A 2 -15.82 -8.24 -13.85
C GLN A 2 -15.87 -6.81 -13.34
N GLU A 3 -16.07 -6.65 -12.03
CA GLU A 3 -16.02 -5.33 -11.41
C GLU A 3 -14.57 -4.87 -11.40
N GLN A 4 -14.33 -3.61 -11.80
CA GLN A 4 -12.99 -3.05 -11.81
C GLN A 4 -12.50 -2.84 -10.37
N PRO A 5 -11.20 -2.97 -10.10
CA PRO A 5 -10.64 -2.64 -8.80
C PRO A 5 -10.83 -1.15 -8.53
N SER A 6 -11.15 -0.80 -7.28
CA SER A 6 -11.16 0.59 -6.82
C SER A 6 -9.74 0.97 -6.42
N ILE A 7 -9.18 2.02 -7.01
CA ILE A 7 -7.81 2.46 -6.74
C ILE A 7 -7.83 3.90 -6.25
N GLU A 8 -7.27 4.11 -5.07
CA GLU A 8 -6.98 5.44 -4.51
C GLU A 8 -5.47 5.67 -4.54
N LEU A 9 -5.04 6.80 -5.07
CA LEU A 9 -3.63 7.15 -5.20
C LEU A 9 -3.36 8.48 -4.49
N TYR A 10 -2.35 8.47 -3.63
CA TYR A 10 -1.81 9.63 -2.94
C TYR A 10 -0.33 9.79 -3.28
N VAL A 11 0.13 11.03 -3.40
CA VAL A 11 1.53 11.38 -3.57
C VAL A 11 1.92 12.29 -2.41
N ASN A 12 3.00 11.95 -1.73
CA ASN A 12 3.55 12.74 -0.63
C ASN A 12 5.08 12.71 -0.70
N LEU A 13 5.62 13.62 -1.49
CA LEU A 13 7.06 13.85 -1.62
C LEU A 13 7.43 15.14 -0.88
N SER A 14 8.59 15.14 -0.21
CA SER A 14 9.07 16.30 0.55
C SER A 14 9.36 17.54 -0.33
N ASP A 15 9.67 17.32 -1.61
CA ASP A 15 9.89 18.38 -2.60
C ASP A 15 8.59 18.64 -3.38
N GLU A 16 8.08 19.87 -3.29
CA GLU A 16 6.82 20.29 -3.91
C GLU A 16 6.84 20.16 -5.45
N VAL A 17 7.98 20.46 -6.08
CA VAL A 17 8.13 20.38 -7.53
C VAL A 17 8.10 18.92 -7.97
N LEU A 18 8.82 18.06 -7.26
CA LEU A 18 8.79 16.62 -7.52
C LEU A 18 7.40 16.04 -7.25
N ASN A 19 6.70 16.50 -6.20
CA ASN A 19 5.35 16.06 -5.87
C ASN A 19 4.38 16.35 -7.02
N THR A 20 4.32 17.61 -7.48
CA THR A 20 3.47 17.98 -8.62
C THR A 20 3.86 17.22 -9.90
N GLN A 21 5.15 17.05 -10.16
CA GLN A 21 5.61 16.31 -11.34
C GLN A 21 5.19 14.84 -11.28
N ALA A 22 5.31 14.20 -10.12
CA ALA A 22 4.89 12.82 -9.91
C ALA A 22 3.38 12.66 -10.09
N GLU A 23 2.57 13.57 -9.51
CA GLU A 23 1.11 13.57 -9.72
C GLU A 23 0.74 13.66 -11.21
N GLN A 24 1.38 14.56 -11.96
CA GLN A 24 1.15 14.71 -13.40
C GLN A 24 1.54 13.47 -14.18
N THR A 25 2.69 12.87 -13.87
CA THR A 25 3.17 11.66 -14.54
C THR A 25 2.28 10.47 -14.24
N LEU A 26 1.85 10.30 -12.98
CA LEU A 26 0.97 9.20 -12.56
C LEU A 26 -0.43 9.34 -13.14
N ALA A 27 -0.94 10.57 -13.31
CA ALA A 27 -2.23 10.82 -13.96
C ALA A 27 -2.27 10.39 -15.44
N ALA A 28 -1.10 10.29 -16.10
CA ALA A 28 -1.01 9.80 -17.47
C ALA A 28 -0.98 8.26 -17.60
N ILE A 29 -0.89 7.54 -16.48
CA ILE A 29 -0.80 6.08 -16.44
C ILE A 29 -2.20 5.48 -16.24
N ASP A 30 -2.51 4.43 -17.00
CA ASP A 30 -3.71 3.63 -16.78
C ASP A 30 -3.52 2.65 -15.62
N LEU A 31 -3.72 3.16 -14.40
CA LEU A 31 -3.61 2.36 -13.17
C LEU A 31 -4.62 1.22 -13.12
N ASN A 32 -5.81 1.38 -13.70
CA ASN A 32 -6.82 0.34 -13.75
C ASN A 32 -6.33 -0.85 -14.56
N SER A 33 -5.72 -0.62 -15.72
CA SER A 33 -5.14 -1.69 -16.52
C SER A 33 -3.99 -2.40 -15.79
N VAL A 34 -3.11 -1.63 -15.12
CA VAL A 34 -2.00 -2.20 -14.33
C VAL A 34 -2.50 -3.08 -13.19
N ALA A 35 -3.47 -2.57 -12.40
CA ALA A 35 -4.05 -3.32 -11.30
C ALA A 35 -4.78 -4.57 -11.79
N ASN A 36 -5.61 -4.45 -12.83
CA ASN A 36 -6.32 -5.59 -13.41
C ASN A 36 -5.36 -6.68 -13.88
N TYR A 37 -4.31 -6.31 -14.61
CA TYR A 37 -3.29 -7.25 -15.07
C TYR A 37 -2.60 -7.96 -13.90
N THR A 38 -2.27 -7.21 -12.84
CA THR A 38 -1.61 -7.73 -11.64
C THR A 38 -2.51 -8.70 -10.87
N LEU A 39 -3.77 -8.35 -10.66
CA LEU A 39 -4.75 -9.20 -9.99
C LEU A 39 -5.01 -10.49 -10.78
N GLN A 40 -5.12 -10.40 -12.10
CA GLN A 40 -5.27 -11.57 -12.98
C GLN A 40 -4.04 -12.49 -12.90
N ALA A 41 -2.83 -11.92 -12.95
CA ALA A 41 -1.58 -12.69 -12.82
C ALA A 41 -1.47 -13.39 -11.46
N ALA A 42 -1.96 -12.75 -10.39
CA ALA A 42 -2.06 -13.33 -9.06
C ALA A 42 -3.26 -14.30 -8.86
N SER A 43 -4.04 -14.56 -9.92
CA SER A 43 -5.27 -15.37 -9.87
C SER A 43 -6.33 -14.88 -8.88
N ILE A 44 -6.34 -13.58 -8.59
CA ILE A 44 -7.33 -12.93 -7.73
C ILE A 44 -8.55 -12.57 -8.58
N THR A 45 -9.70 -13.20 -8.27
CA THR A 45 -10.96 -13.03 -9.04
C THR A 45 -12.03 -12.24 -8.29
N GLN A 46 -11.80 -11.95 -7.01
CA GLN A 46 -12.68 -11.15 -6.17
C GLN A 46 -12.49 -9.64 -6.42
N PRO A 47 -13.52 -8.81 -6.19
CA PRO A 47 -13.35 -7.36 -6.18
C PRO A 47 -12.26 -6.93 -5.20
N ALA A 48 -11.40 -6.02 -5.64
CA ALA A 48 -10.26 -5.54 -4.85
C ALA A 48 -10.30 -4.01 -4.73
N MET A 49 -9.88 -3.52 -3.57
CA MET A 49 -9.64 -2.10 -3.33
C MET A 49 -8.17 -1.93 -2.97
N LEU A 50 -7.52 -0.97 -3.60
CA LEU A 50 -6.10 -0.67 -3.43
C LEU A 50 -5.94 0.80 -3.07
N THR A 51 -5.19 1.08 -2.01
CA THR A 51 -4.73 2.42 -1.68
C THR A 51 -3.21 2.46 -1.87
N LEU A 52 -2.75 3.34 -2.74
CA LEU A 52 -1.34 3.53 -3.07
C LEU A 52 -0.87 4.87 -2.54
N LEU A 53 0.24 4.86 -1.81
CA LEU A 53 0.95 6.07 -1.39
C LEU A 53 2.33 6.06 -2.04
N ILE A 54 2.60 7.06 -2.87
CA ILE A 54 3.92 7.31 -3.43
C ILE A 54 4.62 8.33 -2.53
N THR A 55 5.74 7.93 -1.94
CA THR A 55 6.51 8.77 -1.03
C THR A 55 8.01 8.62 -1.28
N ASP A 56 8.80 9.47 -0.64
CA ASP A 56 10.26 9.44 -0.73
C ASP A 56 10.89 8.53 0.34
N ASP A 57 12.23 8.45 0.31
CA ASP A 57 13.00 7.61 1.25
C ASP A 57 12.74 7.97 2.71
N ALA A 58 12.51 9.26 3.02
CA ALA A 58 12.24 9.69 4.38
C ALA A 58 10.85 9.21 4.83
N GLY A 59 9.83 9.38 4.00
CA GLY A 59 8.47 8.92 4.28
C GLY A 59 8.39 7.41 4.43
N ILE A 60 9.00 6.64 3.51
CA ILE A 60 8.94 5.16 3.61
C ILE A 60 9.80 4.62 4.75
N HIS A 61 10.91 5.29 5.11
CA HIS A 61 11.70 4.94 6.28
C HIS A 61 10.89 5.12 7.58
N GLU A 62 10.20 6.25 7.73
CA GLU A 62 9.35 6.52 8.89
C GLU A 62 8.24 5.47 9.01
N MET A 63 7.57 5.14 7.91
CA MET A 63 6.54 4.09 7.88
C MET A 63 7.12 2.70 8.20
N ASN A 64 8.29 2.35 7.66
CA ASN A 64 8.89 1.04 7.89
C ASN A 64 9.31 0.87 9.37
N LYS A 65 9.79 1.94 9.98
CA LYS A 65 10.06 1.98 11.42
C LYS A 65 8.76 1.86 12.21
N GLN A 66 7.76 2.70 11.91
CA GLN A 66 6.51 2.75 12.66
C GLN A 66 5.74 1.42 12.62
N TYR A 67 5.67 0.76 11.46
CA TYR A 67 4.78 -0.39 11.30
C TYR A 67 5.49 -1.75 11.26
N ARG A 68 6.81 -1.79 11.02
CA ARG A 68 7.60 -3.04 11.01
C ARG A 68 8.76 -3.05 12.01
N ASP A 69 8.93 -1.99 12.81
CA ASP A 69 10.10 -1.80 13.70
C ASP A 69 11.44 -1.94 12.94
N GLN A 70 11.46 -1.53 11.67
CA GLN A 70 12.63 -1.57 10.81
C GLN A 70 13.16 -0.16 10.57
N ASP A 71 14.25 0.21 11.24
CA ASP A 71 14.90 1.52 11.13
C ASP A 71 15.75 1.65 9.85
N LYS A 72 15.12 1.43 8.68
CA LYS A 72 15.74 1.53 7.36
C LYS A 72 14.68 1.81 6.29
N ALA A 73 15.06 2.49 5.22
CA ALA A 73 14.21 2.61 4.04
C ALA A 73 14.01 1.23 3.36
N THR A 74 12.93 1.11 2.60
CA THR A 74 12.61 -0.07 1.78
C THR A 74 12.00 0.42 0.47
N ASP A 75 12.08 -0.37 -0.59
CA ASP A 75 11.54 0.02 -1.90
C ASP A 75 10.00 0.02 -1.92
N VAL A 76 9.39 -0.89 -1.15
CA VAL A 76 7.95 -1.06 -1.06
C VAL A 76 7.52 -1.50 0.32
N LEU A 77 6.34 -1.02 0.73
CA LEU A 77 5.68 -1.42 1.95
C LEU A 77 4.20 -1.63 1.67
N SER A 78 3.68 -2.82 2.02
CA SER A 78 2.33 -3.25 1.73
C SER A 78 1.61 -3.65 3.02
N PHE A 79 0.37 -3.20 3.18
CA PHE A 79 -0.48 -3.48 4.33
C PHE A 79 -1.75 -4.21 3.88
N PRO A 80 -1.95 -5.48 4.26
CA PRO A 80 -3.23 -6.14 4.04
C PRO A 80 -4.28 -5.60 5.02
N LEU A 81 -5.47 -5.29 4.51
CA LEU A 81 -6.65 -5.02 5.35
C LEU A 81 -7.28 -6.31 5.89
N LEU A 82 -6.98 -7.44 5.25
CA LEU A 82 -7.52 -8.75 5.58
C LEU A 82 -6.67 -9.42 6.66
N GLU A 83 -7.32 -10.11 7.60
CA GLU A 83 -6.65 -10.88 8.65
C GLU A 83 -5.91 -12.11 8.09
N GLN A 84 -6.31 -12.59 6.91
CA GLN A 84 -5.75 -13.78 6.28
C GLN A 84 -5.26 -13.46 4.86
N PRO A 85 -4.10 -14.01 4.45
CA PRO A 85 -3.63 -13.87 3.08
C PRO A 85 -4.62 -14.47 2.08
N ILE A 86 -4.86 -13.75 0.98
CA ILE A 86 -5.68 -14.22 -0.15
C ILE A 86 -4.88 -14.98 -1.21
N VAL A 87 -3.55 -14.98 -1.07
CA VAL A 87 -2.59 -15.67 -1.94
C VAL A 87 -1.59 -16.44 -1.09
N GLU A 88 -1.07 -17.53 -1.65
CA GLU A 88 0.01 -18.28 -1.04
C GLU A 88 1.34 -17.54 -1.28
N ALA A 89 1.98 -17.09 -0.21
CA ALA A 89 3.30 -16.46 -0.25
C ALA A 89 4.20 -17.00 0.89
N PRO A 90 5.54 -16.98 0.72
CA PRO A 90 6.48 -17.33 1.78
C PRO A 90 6.23 -16.52 3.07
N ALA A 91 6.40 -17.15 4.24
CA ALA A 91 6.06 -16.53 5.52
C ALA A 91 6.86 -15.26 5.83
N ASP A 92 8.09 -15.16 5.32
CA ASP A 92 8.96 -13.99 5.42
C ASP A 92 8.51 -12.81 4.54
N GLN A 93 7.63 -13.06 3.57
CA GLN A 93 7.03 -12.04 2.69
C GLN A 93 5.63 -11.62 3.15
N LEU A 94 5.05 -12.35 4.10
CA LEU A 94 3.74 -12.03 4.65
C LEU A 94 3.85 -10.92 5.69
N TRP A 95 2.92 -9.98 5.62
CA TRP A 95 2.74 -9.00 6.68
C TRP A 95 2.31 -9.70 7.96
N THR A 96 3.01 -9.43 9.06
CA THR A 96 2.60 -9.84 10.39
C THR A 96 2.23 -8.59 11.18
N PRO A 97 0.94 -8.40 11.53
CA PRO A 97 0.56 -7.25 12.35
C PRO A 97 1.29 -7.34 13.69
N GLN A 98 2.01 -6.29 14.05
CA GLN A 98 2.60 -6.16 15.38
C GLN A 98 1.45 -6.00 16.37
N VAL A 99 1.08 -7.07 17.06
CA VAL A 99 0.08 -7.02 18.11
C VAL A 99 0.79 -6.48 19.36
N GLU A 100 0.65 -5.19 19.64
CA GLU A 100 1.08 -4.68 20.95
C GLU A 100 0.19 -5.33 22.03
N GLU A 101 0.78 -6.15 22.89
CA GLU A 101 0.17 -6.62 24.12
C GLU A 101 -0.02 -5.42 25.06
N GLY A 102 -1.05 -4.60 24.83
CA GLY A 102 -1.24 -3.39 25.63
C GLY A 102 -2.53 -2.62 25.44
N GLU A 103 -3.01 -2.36 24.22
CA GLU A 103 -4.10 -1.38 24.07
C GLU A 103 -5.18 -1.82 23.08
N GLN A 104 -6.33 -2.22 23.64
CA GLN A 104 -7.63 -2.22 22.94
C GLN A 104 -8.14 -0.79 22.62
N GLN A 105 -7.27 0.19 22.43
CA GLN A 105 -7.65 1.59 22.27
C GLN A 105 -6.82 2.29 21.20
N GLN A 106 -7.10 1.93 19.94
CA GLN A 106 -7.49 2.86 18.87
C GLN A 106 -7.45 2.11 17.54
N ARG A 107 -8.45 1.24 17.32
CA ARG A 107 -8.90 0.90 15.97
C ARG A 107 -9.59 2.12 15.37
N LEU A 108 -8.82 3.16 15.08
CA LEU A 108 -9.26 4.26 14.24
C LEU A 108 -8.29 4.28 13.06
N ILE A 109 -8.71 3.65 11.98
CA ILE A 109 -8.24 4.02 10.65
C ILE A 109 -8.69 5.48 10.50
N ARG A 110 -7.79 6.42 10.85
CA ARG A 110 -8.03 7.83 10.67
C ARG A 110 -7.79 8.12 9.18
N PHE A 111 -8.85 7.96 8.40
CA PHE A 111 -8.95 8.62 7.11
C PHE A 111 -8.79 10.12 7.37
N LEU A 112 -7.80 10.73 6.73
CA LEU A 112 -7.81 12.17 6.47
C LEU A 112 -8.88 12.47 5.41
#